data_AF-A0AAV6A7F4-F1
#
_entry.id   AF-A0AAV6A7F4-F1
#
_cell.length_a   1.000
_cell.length_b   1.000
_cell.length_c   1.000
_cell.angle_alpha   90.00
_cell.angle_beta   90.00
_cell.angle_gamma   90.00
#
_symmetry.space_group_name_H-M   'P 1'
#
loop_
_entity.id
_entity.type
_entity.pdbx_description
1 polymer ?
#
loop_
_entity_poly.entity_id
_entity_poly.type
_entity_poly.pdbx_seq_one_letter_code
_entity_poly.pdbx_strand_id
1 'polypeptide(L)'
;MISALLFVTGCATDHSLVPATQADAIKDRERSLATRSDAIQAAIRQSGKVGALAFLDTKDGHLVALPGDSPADAWAQHVTSPEGETNSASVPPVVTFVYRADIPKAPEAVTLSSLQQQQMQRTSVASLSIELRRLEEKLDVLQRELATTKQDTGKAAADVRALAEDLASVRKFMLQTAQLGWLNQEVAQENAAGIRRMTTATQELTASSAKLDETLRQLSEGLSGQLKELAGRLDTIQNKIQNIH
;
A
#
# COMPACT_ATOMS: atom_id res chain seq x y z
N MET A 1 -85.14 -7.39 65.36
CA MET A 1 -83.67 -7.48 65.24
C MET A 1 -83.28 -6.48 64.15
N ILE A 2 -82.92 -5.22 64.42
CA ILE A 2 -81.69 -4.66 65.02
C ILE A 2 -80.41 -5.05 64.27
N SER A 3 -79.73 -4.01 63.74
CA SER A 3 -78.29 -3.86 63.39
C SER A 3 -77.74 -4.59 62.16
N ALA A 4 -76.76 -4.09 61.39
CA ALA A 4 -75.84 -2.95 61.54
C ALA A 4 -75.42 -2.39 60.15
N LEU A 5 -74.88 -1.16 60.19
CA LEU A 5 -74.24 -0.37 59.14
C LEU A 5 -73.20 -1.12 58.29
N LEU A 6 -72.95 -0.63 57.07
CA LEU A 6 -71.65 -0.06 56.68
C LEU A 6 -71.79 0.78 55.38
N PHE A 7 -71.58 2.08 55.53
CA PHE A 7 -71.23 3.01 54.45
C PHE A 7 -69.85 2.62 53.90
N VAL A 8 -69.73 2.51 52.57
CA VAL A 8 -68.47 2.84 51.88
C VAL A 8 -68.80 3.67 50.65
N THR A 9 -68.84 4.98 50.86
CA THR A 9 -68.42 5.98 49.89
C THR A 9 -66.96 5.74 49.54
N GLY A 10 -66.66 5.59 48.25
CA GLY A 10 -65.31 5.55 47.70
C GLY A 10 -65.24 6.37 46.43
N CYS A 11 -65.26 7.70 46.57
CA CYS A 11 -64.95 8.63 45.49
C CYS A 11 -63.43 8.73 45.31
N ALA A 12 -63.00 8.66 44.05
CA ALA A 12 -61.89 9.37 43.41
C ALA A 12 -60.52 9.47 44.13
N THR A 13 -59.49 8.92 43.49
CA THR A 13 -58.19 9.58 43.35
C THR A 13 -57.50 9.13 42.06
N ASP A 14 -57.83 9.80 40.96
CA ASP A 14 -56.96 9.93 39.78
C ASP A 14 -55.75 10.78 40.19
N HIS A 15 -54.65 10.14 40.57
CA HIS A 15 -53.38 10.82 40.72
C HIS A 15 -52.81 11.13 39.34
N SER A 16 -53.24 12.25 38.77
CA SER A 16 -52.59 12.90 37.64
C SER A 16 -51.12 13.16 37.99
N LEU A 17 -50.20 12.52 37.24
CA LEU A 17 -48.74 12.70 37.34
C LEU A 17 -48.26 14.10 36.91
N VAL A 18 -49.20 14.99 36.58
CA VAL A 18 -48.97 16.36 36.15
C VAL A 18 -49.43 17.29 37.27
N PRO A 19 -48.55 18.17 37.81
CA PRO A 19 -48.93 19.20 38.78
C PRO A 19 -50.18 19.96 38.30
N ALA A 20 -51.12 20.26 39.20
CA ALA A 20 -52.41 20.87 38.86
C ALA A 20 -52.27 22.14 37.99
N THR A 21 -51.26 22.96 38.29
CA THR A 21 -50.91 24.16 37.51
C THR A 21 -50.50 23.87 36.08
N GLN A 22 -49.81 22.74 35.84
CA GLN A 22 -49.39 22.31 34.51
C GLN A 22 -50.56 21.66 33.75
N ALA A 23 -51.47 20.97 34.45
CA ALA A 23 -52.68 20.43 33.83
C ALA A 23 -53.63 21.53 33.33
N ASP A 24 -53.79 22.61 34.09
CA ASP A 24 -54.61 23.76 33.69
C ASP A 24 -53.99 24.52 32.51
N ALA A 25 -52.66 24.74 32.54
CA ALA A 25 -51.95 25.33 31.41
C ALA A 25 -52.07 24.50 30.11
N ILE A 26 -52.10 23.16 30.22
CA ILE A 26 -52.32 22.27 29.08
C ILE A 26 -53.75 22.41 28.56
N LYS A 27 -54.76 22.44 29.44
CA LYS A 27 -56.18 22.59 29.06
C LYS A 27 -56.45 23.93 28.38
N ASP A 28 -55.90 25.02 28.91
CA ASP A 28 -56.10 26.36 28.34
C ASP A 28 -55.42 26.50 26.98
N ARG A 29 -54.24 25.89 26.81
CA ARG A 29 -53.57 25.75 25.53
C ARG A 29 -54.40 24.94 24.54
N GLU A 30 -54.91 23.79 24.95
CA GLU A 30 -55.75 22.93 24.09
C GLU A 30 -57.03 23.65 23.66
N ARG A 31 -57.68 24.37 24.57
CA ARG A 31 -58.85 25.20 24.26
C ARG A 31 -58.50 26.31 23.26
N SER A 32 -57.33 26.95 23.42
CA SER A 32 -56.87 28.02 22.53
C SER A 32 -56.52 27.50 21.13
N LEU A 33 -55.92 26.30 21.03
CA LEU A 33 -55.66 25.63 19.76
C LEU A 33 -56.95 25.12 19.10
N ALA A 34 -57.91 24.63 19.88
CA ALA A 34 -59.21 24.18 19.39
C ALA A 34 -59.99 25.31 18.70
N THR A 35 -59.97 26.52 19.25
CA THR A 35 -60.58 27.71 18.63
C THR A 35 -59.97 28.06 17.26
N ARG A 36 -58.75 27.59 16.98
CA ARG A 36 -58.04 27.82 15.71
C ARG A 36 -57.90 26.55 14.86
N SER A 37 -58.69 25.51 15.16
CA SER A 37 -58.62 24.20 14.50
C SER A 37 -58.77 24.29 12.97
N ASP A 38 -59.66 25.15 12.47
CA ASP A 38 -59.88 25.31 11.03
C ASP A 38 -58.65 25.86 10.30
N ALA A 39 -57.95 26.81 10.92
CA ALA A 39 -56.71 27.36 10.37
C ALA A 39 -55.58 26.32 10.34
N ILE A 40 -55.48 25.48 11.39
CA ILE A 40 -54.51 24.38 11.45
C ILE A 40 -54.81 23.34 10.36
N GLN A 41 -56.07 22.92 10.22
CA GLN A 41 -56.48 21.96 9.20
C GLN A 41 -56.32 22.52 7.78
N ALA A 42 -56.56 23.82 7.58
CA ALA A 42 -56.29 24.48 6.30
C ALA A 42 -54.79 24.43 5.94
N ALA A 43 -53.90 24.72 6.90
CA ALA A 43 -52.45 24.63 6.70
C ALA A 43 -52.00 23.20 6.36
N ILE A 44 -52.53 22.19 7.08
CA ILE A 44 -52.25 20.77 6.79
C ILE A 44 -52.71 20.42 5.36
N ARG A 45 -53.94 20.77 4.98
CA ARG A 45 -54.48 20.47 3.64
C ARG A 45 -53.67 21.12 2.52
N GLN A 46 -53.28 22.39 2.69
CA GLN A 46 -52.49 23.12 1.70
C GLN A 46 -51.09 22.53 1.53
N SER A 47 -50.49 22.01 2.60
CA SER A 47 -49.16 21.38 2.55
C SER A 47 -49.14 19.97 1.95
N GLY A 48 -50.29 19.29 1.91
CA GLY A 48 -50.39 17.87 1.54
C GLY A 48 -49.79 16.89 2.56
N LYS A 49 -49.28 17.37 3.71
CA LYS A 49 -48.63 16.55 4.74
C LYS A 49 -49.63 15.77 5.61
N VAL A 50 -49.10 14.82 6.37
CA VAL A 50 -49.85 13.95 7.30
C VAL A 50 -50.41 14.73 8.49
N GLY A 51 -49.72 15.79 8.93
CA GLY A 51 -50.17 16.63 10.03
C GLY A 51 -49.36 17.93 10.13
N ALA A 52 -49.50 18.62 11.26
CA ALA A 52 -48.72 19.80 11.58
C ALA A 52 -48.41 19.89 13.08
N LEU A 53 -47.20 20.34 13.42
CA LEU A 53 -46.91 20.85 14.75
C LEU A 53 -47.58 22.22 14.90
N ALA A 54 -48.55 22.30 15.80
CA ALA A 54 -49.31 23.51 16.09
C ALA A 54 -48.99 24.01 17.51
N PHE A 55 -48.69 25.30 17.61
CA PHE A 55 -48.51 25.99 18.87
C PHE A 55 -48.80 27.49 18.72
N LEU A 56 -48.97 28.17 19.85
CA LEU A 56 -49.04 29.62 19.88
C LEU A 56 -47.65 30.15 20.23
N ASP A 57 -47.15 31.10 19.45
CA ASP A 57 -45.90 31.77 19.78
C ASP A 57 -46.05 32.47 21.13
N THR A 58 -45.11 32.23 22.05
CA THR A 58 -45.17 32.83 23.38
C THR A 58 -44.87 34.33 23.39
N LYS A 59 -44.42 34.93 22.28
CA LYS A 59 -44.13 36.36 22.16
C LYS A 59 -45.36 37.21 21.85
N ASP A 60 -46.17 36.78 20.89
CA ASP A 60 -47.28 37.57 20.32
C ASP A 60 -48.60 36.79 20.22
N GLY A 61 -48.61 35.49 20.61
CA GLY A 61 -49.78 34.64 20.58
C GLY A 61 -50.26 34.26 19.18
N HIS A 62 -49.46 34.48 18.13
CA HIS A 62 -49.81 34.05 16.78
C HIS A 62 -49.81 32.52 16.67
N LEU A 63 -50.68 31.97 15.82
CA LEU A 63 -50.70 30.53 15.57
C LEU A 63 -49.55 30.19 14.64
N VAL A 64 -48.67 29.31 15.09
CA VAL A 64 -47.67 28.64 14.26
C VAL A 64 -48.17 27.24 13.96
N ALA A 65 -48.29 26.90 12.68
CA ALA A 65 -48.57 25.55 12.22
C ALA A 65 -47.46 25.14 11.25
N LEU A 66 -46.65 24.16 11.65
CA LEU A 66 -45.52 23.63 10.87
C LEU A 66 -45.94 22.28 10.29
N PRO A 67 -46.27 22.20 8.99
CA PRO A 67 -46.69 20.94 8.40
C PRO A 67 -45.53 19.94 8.33
N GLY A 68 -45.83 18.65 8.47
CA GLY A 68 -44.84 17.58 8.34
C GLY A 68 -45.46 16.19 8.43
N ASP A 69 -44.67 15.19 8.05
CA ASP A 69 -45.14 13.80 8.04
C ASP A 69 -45.06 13.14 9.43
N SER A 70 -44.33 13.78 10.36
CA SER A 70 -44.23 13.43 11.78
C SER A 70 -43.85 14.67 12.61
N PRO A 71 -43.99 14.64 13.95
CA PRO A 71 -43.53 15.73 14.81
C PRO A 71 -42.05 16.09 14.57
N ALA A 72 -41.20 15.07 14.43
CA ALA A 72 -39.77 15.25 14.22
C ALA A 72 -39.43 15.82 12.83
N ASP A 73 -40.23 15.49 11.82
CA ASP A 73 -40.06 16.02 10.45
C ASP A 73 -40.47 17.50 10.37
N ALA A 74 -41.65 17.84 10.89
CA ALA A 74 -42.12 19.22 10.98
C ALA A 74 -41.12 20.10 11.76
N TRP A 75 -40.56 19.58 12.86
CA TRP A 75 -39.54 20.27 13.63
C TRP A 75 -38.22 20.44 12.88
N ALA A 76 -37.74 19.39 12.21
CA ALA A 76 -36.50 19.45 11.45
C ALA A 76 -36.57 20.53 10.35
N GLN A 77 -37.69 20.58 9.61
CA GLN A 77 -37.92 21.59 8.57
C GLN A 77 -37.92 23.01 9.13
N HIS A 78 -38.55 23.23 10.28
CA HIS A 78 -38.56 24.52 10.98
C HIS A 78 -37.16 24.99 11.35
N VAL A 79 -36.32 24.09 11.88
CA VAL A 79 -34.94 24.42 12.28
C VAL A 79 -34.03 24.69 11.07
N THR A 80 -34.30 24.08 9.91
CA THR A 80 -33.55 24.34 8.67
C THR A 80 -34.07 25.50 7.81
N SER A 81 -35.25 26.06 8.13
CA SER A 81 -35.84 27.11 7.30
C SER A 81 -35.15 28.47 7.51
N PRO A 82 -34.59 29.09 6.45
CA PRO A 82 -33.86 30.36 6.55
C PRO A 82 -34.76 31.59 6.79
N GLU A 83 -36.09 31.45 6.78
CA GLU A 83 -37.04 32.56 7.02
C GLU A 83 -37.12 33.02 8.50
N GLY A 84 -36.34 32.39 9.40
CA GLY A 84 -36.39 32.61 10.85
C GLY A 84 -35.50 33.72 11.41
N GLU A 85 -34.60 34.35 10.64
CA GLU A 85 -33.64 35.32 11.20
C GLU A 85 -34.28 36.65 11.69
N THR A 86 -35.51 36.97 11.30
CA THR A 86 -36.24 38.15 11.80
C THR A 86 -37.47 37.82 12.64
N ASN A 87 -38.06 36.63 12.53
CA ASN A 87 -39.29 36.21 13.25
C ASN A 87 -39.18 34.77 13.81
N SER A 88 -38.11 34.45 14.54
CA SER A 88 -38.02 33.18 15.27
C SER A 88 -39.11 33.12 16.34
N ALA A 89 -40.19 32.38 16.03
CA ALA A 89 -41.29 32.15 16.93
C ALA A 89 -40.80 31.49 18.21
N SER A 90 -41.24 31.98 19.36
CA SER A 90 -40.87 31.40 20.64
C SER A 90 -41.72 30.17 20.91
N VAL A 91 -41.09 29.00 20.85
CA VAL A 91 -41.75 27.71 20.92
C VAL A 91 -42.00 27.35 22.40
N PRO A 92 -43.24 27.00 22.78
CA PRO A 92 -43.54 26.57 24.14
C PRO A 92 -42.91 25.20 24.47
N PRO A 93 -42.71 24.86 25.76
CA PRO A 93 -42.10 23.59 26.18
C PRO A 93 -42.84 22.33 25.70
N VAL A 94 -44.16 22.46 25.43
CA VAL A 94 -45.01 21.38 24.91
C VAL A 94 -45.80 21.91 23.71
N VAL A 95 -45.63 21.25 22.57
CA VAL A 95 -46.32 21.54 21.31
C VAL A 95 -47.29 20.40 20.98
N THR A 96 -48.31 20.67 20.15
CA THR A 96 -49.28 19.64 19.74
C THR A 96 -49.08 19.29 18.29
N PHE A 97 -48.90 18.00 17.97
CA PHE A 97 -48.99 17.52 16.61
C PHE A 97 -50.44 17.17 16.28
N VAL A 98 -51.01 17.89 15.32
CA VAL A 98 -52.38 17.69 14.84
C VAL A 98 -52.34 16.90 13.55
N TYR A 99 -53.04 15.78 13.51
CA TYR A 99 -53.17 14.95 12.31
C TYR A 99 -54.22 15.53 11.35
N ARG A 100 -54.05 15.23 10.06
CA ARG A 100 -55.05 15.55 9.04
C ARG A 100 -56.38 14.85 9.36
N ALA A 101 -57.49 15.49 9.04
CA ALA A 101 -58.84 15.04 9.43
C ALA A 101 -59.26 13.64 8.91
N ASP A 102 -58.62 13.13 7.87
CA ASP A 102 -58.80 11.78 7.32
C ASP A 102 -58.05 10.69 8.10
N ILE A 103 -57.15 11.07 9.00
CA ILE A 103 -56.38 10.17 9.83
C ILE A 103 -57.05 10.08 11.20
N PRO A 104 -57.60 8.91 11.59
CA PRO A 104 -58.32 8.73 12.86
C PRO A 104 -57.32 8.59 14.03
N LYS A 105 -56.49 9.61 14.25
CA LYS A 105 -55.50 9.67 15.32
C LYS A 105 -55.67 10.97 16.11
N ALA A 106 -55.75 10.86 17.43
CA ALA A 106 -55.86 12.01 18.31
C ALA A 106 -54.60 12.90 18.22
N PRO A 107 -54.73 14.22 18.44
CA PRO A 107 -53.56 15.09 18.53
C PRO A 107 -52.58 14.62 19.60
N GLU A 108 -51.29 14.71 19.30
CA GLU A 108 -50.22 14.19 20.16
C GLU A 108 -49.47 15.35 20.82
N ALA A 109 -49.33 15.33 22.15
CA ALA A 109 -48.53 16.30 22.87
C ALA A 109 -47.05 15.88 22.83
N VAL A 110 -46.19 16.73 22.27
CA VAL A 110 -44.76 16.48 22.10
C VAL A 110 -43.97 17.53 22.84
N THR A 111 -42.95 17.10 23.61
CA THR A 111 -42.10 18.03 24.35
C THR A 111 -41.00 18.59 23.44
N LEU A 112 -40.67 19.87 23.61
CA LEU A 112 -39.59 20.51 22.88
C LEU A 112 -38.24 19.81 23.12
N SER A 113 -38.00 19.34 24.34
CA SER A 113 -36.78 18.60 24.69
C SER A 113 -36.64 17.29 23.90
N SER A 114 -37.75 16.56 23.67
CA SER A 114 -37.72 15.33 22.86
C SER A 114 -37.39 15.62 21.38
N LEU A 115 -37.96 16.69 20.81
CA LEU A 115 -37.70 17.12 19.44
C LEU A 115 -36.25 17.57 19.26
N GLN A 116 -35.72 18.34 20.22
CA GLN A 116 -34.31 18.77 20.22
C GLN A 116 -33.36 17.58 20.36
N GLN A 117 -33.65 16.64 21.28
CA GLN A 117 -32.85 15.43 21.46
C GLN A 117 -32.83 14.58 20.19
N GLN A 118 -33.98 14.38 19.55
CA GLN A 118 -34.07 13.63 18.31
C GLN A 118 -33.34 14.32 17.16
N GLN A 119 -33.38 15.65 17.08
CA GLN A 119 -32.62 16.41 16.10
C GLN A 119 -31.11 16.26 16.31
N MET A 120 -30.62 16.36 17.54
CA MET A 120 -29.20 16.15 17.87
C MET A 120 -28.75 14.72 17.54
N GLN A 121 -29.60 13.72 17.77
CA GLN A 121 -29.30 12.34 17.38
C GLN A 121 -29.21 12.19 15.86
N ARG A 122 -30.14 12.79 15.10
CA ARG A 122 -30.12 12.76 13.64
C ARG A 122 -28.86 13.41 13.07
N THR A 123 -28.46 14.58 13.58
CA THR A 123 -27.25 15.26 13.12
C THR A 123 -25.99 14.49 13.50
N SER A 124 -25.95 13.89 14.70
CA SER A 124 -24.85 13.02 15.12
C SER A 124 -24.71 11.79 14.23
N VAL A 125 -25.82 11.09 13.95
CA VAL A 125 -25.82 9.94 13.04
C VAL A 125 -25.36 10.36 11.65
N ALA A 126 -25.87 11.47 11.10
CA ALA A 126 -25.46 11.98 9.80
C ALA A 126 -23.95 12.26 9.74
N SER A 127 -23.39 12.89 10.78
CA SER A 127 -21.95 13.14 10.92
C SER A 127 -21.15 11.84 10.94
N LEU A 128 -21.55 10.87 11.76
CA LEU A 128 -20.89 9.58 11.85
C LEU A 128 -20.91 8.82 10.52
N SER A 129 -22.02 8.86 9.77
CA SER A 129 -22.08 8.25 8.44
C SER A 129 -21.15 8.92 7.42
N ILE A 130 -20.93 10.24 7.52
CA ILE A 130 -19.94 10.94 6.68
C ILE A 130 -18.52 10.50 7.05
N GLU A 131 -18.21 10.40 8.34
CA GLU A 131 -16.91 9.94 8.82
C GLU A 131 -16.62 8.50 8.42
N LEU A 132 -17.61 7.62 8.54
CA LEU A 132 -17.50 6.21 8.16
C LEU A 132 -17.21 6.07 6.66
N ARG A 133 -17.94 6.79 5.81
CA ARG A 133 -17.67 6.82 4.37
C ARG A 133 -16.25 7.32 4.04
N ARG A 134 -15.78 8.35 4.76
CA ARG A 134 -14.41 8.86 4.60
C ARG A 134 -13.36 7.83 5.03
N LEU A 135 -13.63 7.03 6.06
CA LEU A 135 -12.74 5.96 6.50
C LEU A 135 -12.70 4.81 5.49
N GLU A 136 -13.84 4.44 4.92
CA GLU A 136 -13.92 3.45 3.83
C GLU A 136 -13.10 3.90 2.61
N GLU A 137 -13.25 5.15 2.17
CA GLU A 137 -12.46 5.72 1.06
C GLU A 137 -10.96 5.69 1.34
N LYS A 138 -10.53 6.00 2.57
CA LYS A 138 -9.12 5.90 2.98
C LYS A 138 -8.62 4.46 2.97
N LEU A 139 -9.45 3.53 3.41
CA LEU A 139 -9.11 2.11 3.43
C LEU A 139 -8.93 1.57 2.01
N ASP A 140 -9.78 1.96 1.06
CA ASP A 140 -9.64 1.62 -0.36
C ASP A 140 -8.37 2.20 -0.99
N VAL A 141 -7.96 3.40 -0.59
CA VAL A 141 -6.67 3.98 -1.02
C VAL A 141 -5.50 3.17 -0.47
N LEU A 142 -5.49 2.89 0.84
CA LEU A 142 -4.42 2.13 1.48
C LEU A 142 -4.30 0.71 0.93
N GLN A 143 -5.41 0.06 0.60
CA GLN A 143 -5.40 -1.27 -0.04
C GLN A 143 -4.73 -1.23 -1.42
N ARG A 144 -5.01 -0.20 -2.22
CA ARG A 144 -4.35 -0.01 -3.52
C ARG A 144 -2.86 0.27 -3.38
N GLU A 145 -2.47 1.14 -2.46
CA GLU A 145 -1.05 1.44 -2.18
C GLU A 145 -0.29 0.19 -1.71
N LEU A 146 -0.93 -0.63 -0.85
CA LEU A 146 -0.35 -1.89 -0.39
C LEU A 146 -0.17 -2.88 -1.55
N ALA A 147 -1.14 -2.97 -2.47
CA ALA A 147 -1.03 -3.83 -3.65
C ALA A 147 0.14 -3.39 -4.56
N THR A 148 0.27 -2.09 -4.82
CA THR A 148 1.39 -1.52 -5.59
C THR A 148 2.73 -1.80 -4.90
N THR A 149 2.81 -1.56 -3.58
CA THR A 149 4.03 -1.81 -2.81
C THR A 149 4.44 -3.28 -2.86
N LYS A 150 3.49 -4.21 -2.79
CA LYS A 150 3.76 -5.64 -2.94
C LYS A 150 4.29 -5.98 -4.34
N GLN A 151 3.71 -5.39 -5.38
CA GLN A 151 4.18 -5.57 -6.75
C GLN A 151 5.62 -5.05 -6.93
N ASP A 152 5.92 -3.85 -6.44
CA ASP A 152 7.25 -3.25 -6.52
C ASP A 152 8.28 -4.08 -5.75
N THR A 153 7.92 -4.56 -4.57
CA THR A 153 8.77 -5.46 -3.77
C THR A 153 9.03 -6.78 -4.51
N GLY A 154 8.00 -7.34 -5.16
CA GLY A 154 8.14 -8.54 -5.98
C GLY A 154 9.08 -8.33 -7.18
N LYS A 155 9.00 -7.18 -7.84
CA LYS A 155 9.90 -6.80 -8.93
C LYS A 155 11.34 -6.64 -8.44
N ALA A 156 11.54 -5.89 -7.35
CA ALA A 156 12.87 -5.72 -6.75
C ALA A 156 13.50 -7.07 -6.37
N ALA A 157 12.72 -8.01 -5.83
CA ALA A 157 13.20 -9.35 -5.52
C ALA A 157 13.60 -10.15 -6.77
N ALA A 158 12.91 -9.97 -7.90
CA ALA A 158 13.28 -10.56 -9.18
C ALA A 158 14.57 -9.96 -9.73
N ASP A 159 14.71 -8.64 -9.69
CA ASP A 159 15.91 -7.92 -10.16
C ASP A 159 17.16 -8.33 -9.35
N VAL A 160 17.02 -8.47 -8.03
CA VAL A 160 18.11 -8.97 -7.17
C VAL A 160 18.51 -10.40 -7.52
N ARG A 161 17.55 -11.26 -7.88
CA ARG A 161 17.85 -12.63 -8.31
C ARG A 161 18.61 -12.65 -9.64
N ALA A 162 18.18 -11.86 -10.62
CA ALA A 162 18.88 -11.72 -11.90
C ALA A 162 20.32 -11.21 -11.69
N LEU A 163 20.51 -10.20 -10.83
CA LEU A 163 21.84 -9.69 -10.51
C LEU A 163 22.73 -10.75 -9.83
N ALA A 164 22.16 -11.61 -8.99
CA ALA A 164 22.90 -12.70 -8.38
C ALA A 164 23.36 -13.75 -9.41
N GLU A 165 22.53 -14.04 -10.42
CA GLU A 165 22.87 -14.93 -11.54
C GLU A 165 23.96 -14.33 -12.43
N ASP A 166 23.89 -13.04 -12.72
CA ASP A 166 24.93 -12.31 -13.45
C ASP A 166 26.27 -12.34 -12.68
N LEU A 167 26.24 -12.09 -11.37
CA LEU A 167 27.44 -12.12 -10.52
C LEU A 167 28.06 -13.52 -10.47
N ALA A 168 27.25 -14.57 -10.41
CA ALA A 168 27.72 -15.95 -10.50
C ALA A 168 28.39 -16.24 -11.85
N SER A 169 27.80 -15.73 -12.95
CA SER A 169 28.34 -15.86 -14.30
C SER A 169 29.67 -15.13 -14.46
N VAL A 170 29.76 -13.89 -13.97
CA VAL A 170 31.01 -13.11 -13.96
C VAL A 170 32.08 -13.82 -13.14
N ARG A 171 31.74 -14.34 -11.96
CA ARG A 171 32.69 -15.11 -11.14
C ARG A 171 33.23 -16.34 -11.89
N LYS A 172 32.36 -17.07 -12.59
CA LYS A 172 32.77 -18.23 -13.41
C LYS A 172 33.72 -17.79 -14.53
N PHE A 173 33.39 -16.71 -15.24
CA PHE A 173 34.23 -16.16 -16.29
C PHE A 173 35.62 -15.74 -15.76
N MET A 174 35.66 -15.07 -14.61
CA MET A 174 36.92 -14.69 -13.95
C MET A 174 37.78 -15.90 -13.58
N LEU A 175 37.17 -16.96 -13.03
CA LEU A 175 37.88 -18.21 -12.71
C LEU A 175 38.45 -18.89 -13.97
N GLN A 176 37.66 -18.94 -15.05
CA GLN A 176 38.13 -19.49 -16.33
C GLN A 176 39.26 -18.65 -16.92
N THR A 177 39.18 -17.32 -16.83
CA THR A 177 40.22 -16.40 -17.29
C THR A 177 41.52 -16.60 -16.49
N ALA A 178 41.41 -16.77 -15.17
CA ALA A 178 42.57 -17.06 -14.32
C ALA A 178 43.21 -18.42 -14.67
N GLN A 179 42.40 -19.45 -14.93
CA GLN A 179 42.88 -20.76 -15.38
C GLN A 179 43.62 -20.68 -16.72
N LEU A 180 43.08 -19.94 -17.70
CA LEU A 180 43.74 -19.71 -18.98
C LEU A 180 45.07 -18.96 -18.82
N GLY A 181 45.11 -17.95 -17.93
CA GLY A 181 46.34 -17.23 -17.61
C GLY A 181 47.43 -18.15 -17.03
N TRP A 182 47.04 -19.05 -16.11
CA TRP A 182 47.95 -20.04 -15.53
C TRP A 182 48.48 -21.01 -16.60
N LEU A 183 47.59 -21.58 -17.41
CA LEU A 183 47.98 -22.51 -18.49
C LEU A 183 48.92 -21.85 -19.51
N ASN A 184 48.65 -20.59 -19.86
CA ASN A 184 49.50 -19.83 -20.78
C ASN A 184 50.90 -19.61 -20.19
N GLN A 185 51.01 -19.35 -18.88
CA GLN A 185 52.31 -19.23 -18.21
C GLN A 185 53.07 -20.56 -18.20
N GLU A 186 52.39 -21.67 -17.94
CA GLU A 186 52.99 -23.01 -17.95
C GLU A 186 53.53 -23.36 -19.34
N VAL A 187 52.73 -23.16 -20.40
CA VAL A 187 53.15 -23.38 -21.79
C VAL A 187 54.32 -22.46 -22.17
N ALA A 188 54.31 -21.19 -21.75
CA ALA A 188 55.41 -20.27 -22.01
C ALA A 188 56.72 -20.73 -21.35
N GLN A 189 56.65 -21.25 -20.11
CA GLN A 189 57.80 -21.80 -19.41
C GLN A 189 58.33 -23.08 -20.08
N GLU A 190 57.43 -23.99 -20.48
CA GLU A 190 57.81 -25.22 -21.18
C GLU A 190 58.46 -24.91 -22.53
N ASN A 191 57.90 -23.98 -23.31
CA ASN A 191 58.47 -23.52 -24.56
C ASN A 191 59.88 -22.92 -24.36
N ALA A 192 60.06 -22.06 -23.36
CA ALA A 192 61.39 -21.51 -23.04
C ALA A 192 62.39 -22.60 -22.65
N ALA A 193 61.97 -23.59 -21.86
CA ALA A 193 62.81 -24.73 -21.50
C ALA A 193 63.15 -25.63 -22.70
N GLY A 194 62.20 -25.84 -23.61
CA GLY A 194 62.39 -26.57 -24.86
C GLY A 194 63.41 -25.87 -25.79
N ILE A 195 63.28 -24.56 -25.97
CA ILE A 195 64.22 -23.74 -26.74
C ILE A 195 65.63 -23.87 -26.15
N ARG A 196 65.79 -23.73 -24.83
CA ARG A 196 67.10 -23.89 -24.16
C ARG A 196 67.71 -25.26 -24.43
N ARG A 197 66.94 -26.34 -24.25
CA ARG A 197 67.41 -27.72 -24.53
C ARG A 197 67.83 -27.89 -25.98
N MET A 198 67.06 -27.37 -26.92
CA MET A 198 67.40 -27.41 -28.34
C MET A 198 68.67 -26.60 -28.63
N THR A 199 68.83 -25.41 -28.06
CA THR A 199 70.06 -24.63 -28.19
C THR A 199 71.28 -25.38 -27.65
N THR A 200 71.17 -26.01 -26.48
CA THR A 200 72.25 -26.84 -25.92
C THR A 200 72.58 -28.01 -26.84
N ALA A 201 71.58 -28.74 -27.34
CA ALA A 201 71.79 -29.84 -28.28
C ALA A 201 72.47 -29.37 -29.59
N THR A 202 72.08 -28.21 -30.12
CA THR A 202 72.73 -27.61 -31.30
C THR A 202 74.18 -27.22 -31.02
N GLN A 203 74.48 -26.68 -29.83
CA GLN A 203 75.86 -26.35 -29.42
C GLN A 203 76.71 -27.61 -29.29
N GLU A 204 76.20 -28.68 -28.68
CA GLU A 204 76.86 -29.97 -28.56
C GLU A 204 77.12 -30.60 -29.95
N LEU A 205 76.13 -30.56 -30.84
CA LEU A 205 76.27 -31.04 -32.21
C LEU A 205 77.34 -30.25 -32.97
N THR A 206 77.36 -28.92 -32.83
CA THR A 206 78.37 -28.06 -33.45
C THR A 206 79.77 -28.38 -32.91
N ALA A 207 79.91 -28.56 -31.60
CA ALA A 207 81.18 -28.95 -30.98
C ALA A 207 81.63 -30.35 -31.44
N SER A 208 80.70 -31.31 -31.56
CA SER A 208 80.98 -32.64 -32.08
C SER A 208 81.42 -32.61 -33.54
N SER A 209 80.77 -31.77 -34.38
CA SER A 209 81.16 -31.57 -35.77
C SER A 209 82.56 -30.98 -35.88
N ALA A 210 82.87 -29.94 -35.12
CA ALA A 210 84.20 -29.32 -35.10
C ALA A 210 85.29 -30.32 -34.67
N LYS A 211 84.99 -31.18 -33.68
CA LYS A 211 85.91 -32.24 -33.26
C LYS A 211 86.12 -33.28 -34.37
N LEU A 212 85.07 -33.65 -35.09
CA LEU A 212 85.16 -34.57 -36.22
C LEU A 212 86.04 -33.98 -37.34
N ASP A 213 85.80 -32.72 -37.72
CA ASP A 213 86.61 -32.02 -38.73
C ASP A 213 88.10 -31.99 -38.35
N GLU A 214 88.40 -31.72 -37.09
CA GLU A 214 89.77 -31.75 -36.57
C GLU A 214 90.38 -33.16 -36.64
N THR A 215 89.64 -34.21 -36.29
CA THR A 215 90.15 -35.59 -36.44
C THR A 215 90.40 -35.97 -37.90
N LEU A 216 89.56 -35.52 -38.83
CA LEU A 216 89.76 -35.74 -40.26
C LEU A 216 90.98 -35.01 -40.78
N ARG A 217 91.21 -33.77 -40.33
CA ARG A 217 92.42 -33.00 -40.63
C ARG A 217 93.68 -33.71 -40.15
N GLN A 218 93.69 -34.17 -38.89
CA GLN A 218 94.82 -34.90 -38.31
C GLN A 218 95.10 -36.22 -39.05
N LEU A 219 94.06 -36.97 -39.41
CA LEU A 219 94.19 -38.19 -40.21
C LEU A 219 94.79 -37.90 -41.60
N SER A 220 94.31 -36.84 -42.27
CA SER A 220 94.83 -36.41 -43.58
C SER A 220 96.31 -36.01 -43.50
N GLU A 221 96.68 -35.20 -42.50
CA GLU A 221 98.07 -34.80 -42.26
C GLU A 221 98.97 -36.00 -41.95
N GLY A 222 98.50 -36.94 -41.13
CA GLY A 222 99.21 -38.18 -40.82
C GLY A 222 99.44 -39.04 -42.06
N LEU A 223 98.42 -39.26 -42.88
CA LEU A 223 98.54 -40.00 -44.15
C LEU A 223 99.50 -39.32 -45.13
N SER A 224 99.42 -38.00 -45.27
CA SER A 224 100.35 -37.23 -46.10
C SER A 224 101.79 -37.36 -45.60
N GLY A 225 102.01 -37.28 -44.28
CA GLY A 225 103.31 -37.53 -43.66
C GLY A 225 103.86 -38.92 -43.95
N GLN A 226 103.02 -39.96 -43.79
CA GLN A 226 103.39 -41.34 -44.11
C GLN A 226 103.76 -41.52 -45.58
N LEU A 227 103.00 -40.92 -46.51
CA LEU A 227 103.31 -40.96 -47.94
C LEU A 227 104.63 -40.26 -48.25
N LYS A 228 104.89 -39.10 -47.64
CA LYS A 228 106.15 -38.36 -47.80
C LYS A 228 107.34 -39.14 -47.26
N GLU A 229 107.19 -39.79 -46.12
CA GLU A 229 108.22 -40.67 -45.57
C GLU A 229 108.50 -41.85 -46.50
N LEU A 230 107.46 -42.49 -47.03
CA LEU A 230 107.58 -43.63 -47.94
C LEU A 230 108.25 -43.22 -49.25
N ALA A 231 107.91 -42.03 -49.78
CA ALA A 231 108.60 -41.42 -50.93
C ALA A 231 110.08 -41.15 -50.63
N GLY A 232 110.42 -40.55 -49.48
CA GLY A 232 111.81 -40.32 -49.09
C GLY A 232 112.62 -41.62 -48.90
N ARG A 233 111.99 -42.68 -48.38
CA ARG A 233 112.59 -44.02 -48.32
C ARG A 233 112.84 -44.58 -49.72
N LEU A 234 111.89 -44.43 -50.64
CA LEU A 234 112.06 -44.83 -52.05
C LEU A 234 113.22 -44.07 -52.72
N ASP A 235 113.29 -42.75 -52.58
CA ASP A 235 114.41 -41.93 -53.09
C ASP A 235 115.76 -42.37 -52.51
N THR A 236 115.81 -42.67 -51.22
CA THR A 236 117.02 -43.17 -50.56
C THR A 236 117.45 -44.53 -51.14
N ILE A 237 116.49 -45.42 -51.39
CA ILE A 237 116.74 -46.72 -52.04
C ILE A 237 117.24 -46.49 -53.48
N GLN A 238 116.61 -45.59 -54.22
CA GLN A 238 116.96 -45.29 -55.61
C GLN A 238 118.37 -44.66 -55.73
N ASN A 239 118.72 -43.72 -54.86
CA ASN A 239 120.07 -43.13 -54.79
C ASN A 239 121.13 -44.18 -54.40
N LYS A 240 120.80 -45.12 -53.50
CA LYS A 240 121.69 -46.24 -53.19
C LYS A 240 121.92 -47.15 -54.39
N ILE A 241 120.88 -47.41 -55.20
CA ILE A 241 120.99 -48.21 -56.43
C ILE A 241 121.85 -47.49 -57.48
N GLN A 242 121.71 -46.18 -57.65
CA GLN A 242 122.49 -45.39 -58.61
C GLN A 242 123.99 -45.29 -58.26
N ASN A 243 124.35 -45.29 -56.97
CA ASN A 243 125.75 -45.26 -56.51
C ASN A 243 126.48 -46.63 -56.57
N ILE A 244 125.84 -47.68 -57.08
CA ILE A 244 126.40 -49.04 -57.24
C ILE A 244 126.78 -49.33 -58.71
N HIS A 245 126.75 -48.31 -59.58
CA HIS A 245 127.33 -48.32 -60.93
C HIS A 245 128.40 -47.24 -61.05
#